data_AF-A0A969LGC7-F1
#
_entry.id   AF-A0A969LGC7-F1
#
_cell.length_a   1.000
_cell.length_b   1.000
_cell.length_c   1.000
_cell.angle_alpha   90.00
_cell.angle_beta   90.00
_cell.angle_gamma   90.00
#
_symmetry.space_group_name_H-M   'P 1'
#
loop_
_entity.id
_entity.type
_entity.pdbx_description
1 polymer ?
#
loop_
_entity_poly.entity_id
_entity_poly.type
_entity_poly.pdbx_seq_one_letter_code
_entity_poly.pdbx_strand_id
1 'polypeptide(L)'
;MLTSFPLAPLLAYCSFEKTPTAAIIGFEIGAIALSLIVFAVLSRLTTRLWLRVPVMAVGVLLFEFFTAPMWHNERLGWWAYIYLDVSWILTLSWTALILMTVILVDRLLTNYPAWQRFLVYLGVLLVVVSLLEMIVVNLGIRSYAPEVLDNLTGFFVAGVPLLDMLYYTPVFTGLVIAFYKYWSFAIDDEPLIPSKQRNWWRSLFIAFAAVFLFEVMIQPMVENVNFPRWSYFFFDINVILIAAWVLMIGVSAIAIERLFMHWPLLYRFLFALGIAGSLLLPLEAWLIRNGYRVYGASATHNFTGFTIPTLSVPIEVALAIPCYLALIIAFIRYWETVLDNRL
;
A
#
# COMPACT_ATOMS: atom_id res chain seq x y z
N MET A 1 -0.54 33.38 29.57
CA MET A 1 -0.44 33.86 28.17
C MET A 1 -0.41 32.63 27.26
N LEU A 2 -1.57 32.14 26.85
CA LEU A 2 -1.75 31.10 25.84
C LEU A 2 -2.69 31.71 24.81
N THR A 3 -2.12 32.49 23.90
CA THR A 3 -2.85 33.13 22.81
C THR A 3 -2.12 32.77 21.52
N SER A 4 -2.89 32.24 20.57
CA SER A 4 -2.51 31.79 19.23
C SER A 4 -1.51 30.64 19.15
N PHE A 5 -2.01 29.40 19.23
CA PHE A 5 -1.52 28.40 18.28
C PHE A 5 -1.98 28.87 16.90
N PRO A 6 -1.10 29.29 15.99
CA PRO A 6 -1.51 29.47 14.62
C PRO A 6 -1.83 28.08 14.10
N LEU A 7 -3.11 27.74 13.97
CA LEU A 7 -3.56 26.56 13.23
C LEU A 7 -3.27 26.69 11.71
N ALA A 8 -2.66 27.81 11.30
CA ALA A 8 -2.51 28.24 9.92
C ALA A 8 -1.22 27.83 9.16
N PRO A 9 -0.12 27.27 9.73
CA PRO A 9 0.99 26.81 8.89
C PRO A 9 0.88 25.32 8.53
N LEU A 10 0.04 24.52 9.22
CA LEU A 10 -0.04 23.07 8.97
C LEU A 10 -0.81 22.71 7.69
N LEU A 11 -1.68 23.59 7.19
CA LEU A 11 -2.49 23.34 5.98
C LEU A 11 -2.06 24.18 4.78
N ALA A 12 -1.09 25.09 4.93
CA ALA A 12 -0.76 26.11 3.93
C ALA A 12 0.58 25.87 3.19
N TYR A 13 1.37 24.88 3.58
CA TYR A 13 2.49 24.42 2.76
C TYR A 13 1.96 23.46 1.68
N CYS A 14 1.36 24.01 0.64
CA CYS A 14 1.14 23.26 -0.60
C CYS A 14 1.98 23.91 -1.69
N SER A 15 3.01 23.20 -2.14
CA SER A 15 3.97 23.63 -3.16
C SER A 15 3.47 23.46 -4.60
N PHE A 16 2.24 22.98 -4.80
CA PHE A 16 1.75 22.55 -6.11
C PHE A 16 0.44 23.23 -6.54
N GLU A 17 0.20 23.24 -7.85
CA GLU A 17 -0.93 23.91 -8.50
C GLU A 17 -2.25 23.19 -8.21
N LYS A 18 -3.22 23.89 -7.59
CA LYS A 18 -4.54 23.35 -7.23
C LYS A 18 -5.68 23.84 -8.13
N THR A 19 -5.36 24.52 -9.23
CA THR A 19 -6.37 25.12 -10.11
C THR A 19 -6.81 24.09 -11.15
N PRO A 20 -8.06 23.60 -11.11
CA PRO A 20 -8.51 22.60 -12.07
C PRO A 20 -8.83 23.24 -13.43
N THR A 21 -8.44 22.56 -14.49
CA THR A 21 -8.88 22.91 -15.86
C THR A 21 -10.27 22.31 -16.12
N ALA A 22 -10.97 22.78 -17.16
CA ALA A 22 -12.29 22.22 -17.51
C ALA A 22 -12.24 20.71 -17.79
N ALA A 23 -11.15 20.21 -18.39
CA ALA A 23 -10.95 18.79 -18.63
C ALA A 23 -10.80 18.00 -17.31
N ILE A 24 -10.12 18.57 -16.31
CA ILE A 24 -9.92 17.95 -15.01
C ILE A 24 -11.23 17.93 -14.20
N ILE A 25 -12.01 19.01 -14.23
CA ILE A 25 -13.36 19.03 -13.62
C ILE A 25 -14.24 17.93 -14.26
N GLY A 26 -14.18 17.80 -15.59
CA GLY A 26 -14.87 16.73 -16.30
C GLY A 26 -14.42 15.34 -15.86
N PHE A 27 -13.10 15.15 -15.67
CA PHE A 27 -12.54 13.91 -15.13
C PHE A 27 -13.04 13.62 -13.71
N GLU A 28 -13.01 14.60 -12.79
CA GLU A 28 -13.47 14.44 -11.41
C GLU A 28 -14.93 14.01 -11.32
N ILE A 29 -15.81 14.71 -12.05
CA ILE A 29 -17.24 14.39 -12.12
C ILE A 29 -17.43 12.99 -12.70
N GLY A 30 -16.72 12.67 -13.79
CA GLY A 30 -16.78 11.36 -14.43
C GLY A 30 -16.31 10.23 -13.51
N ALA A 31 -15.21 10.43 -12.79
CA ALA A 31 -14.63 9.49 -11.86
C ALA A 31 -15.57 9.20 -10.67
N ILE A 32 -16.18 10.24 -10.10
CA ILE A 32 -17.18 10.11 -9.04
C ILE A 32 -18.43 9.39 -9.57
N ALA A 33 -18.97 9.82 -10.70
CA ALA A 33 -20.17 9.22 -11.28
C ALA A 33 -19.96 7.73 -11.62
N LEU A 34 -18.83 7.39 -12.23
CA LEU A 34 -18.47 6.02 -12.55
C LEU A 34 -18.32 5.17 -11.28
N SER A 35 -17.65 5.70 -10.25
CA SER A 35 -17.51 5.02 -8.96
C SER A 35 -18.87 4.71 -8.32
N LEU A 36 -19.80 5.68 -8.35
CA LEU A 36 -21.17 5.50 -7.84
C LEU A 36 -21.95 4.45 -8.65
N ILE A 37 -21.82 4.45 -9.98
CA ILE A 37 -22.43 3.43 -10.85
C ILE A 37 -21.86 2.05 -10.51
N VAL A 38 -20.54 1.93 -10.36
CA VAL A 38 -19.88 0.68 -9.97
C VAL A 38 -20.42 0.20 -8.63
N PHE A 39 -20.48 1.05 -7.60
CA PHE A 39 -21.05 0.66 -6.30
C PHE A 39 -22.53 0.27 -6.40
N ALA A 40 -23.32 0.96 -7.21
CA ALA A 40 -24.72 0.59 -7.46
C ALA A 40 -24.82 -0.79 -8.12
N VAL A 41 -23.95 -1.12 -9.08
CA VAL A 41 -23.88 -2.46 -9.69
C VAL A 41 -23.45 -3.50 -8.66
N LEU A 42 -22.37 -3.24 -7.91
CA LEU A 42 -21.85 -4.15 -6.90
C LEU A 42 -22.85 -4.40 -5.76
N SER A 43 -23.69 -3.42 -5.43
CA SER A 43 -24.72 -3.57 -4.39
C SER A 43 -25.73 -4.67 -4.73
N ARG A 44 -25.89 -5.00 -6.02
CA ARG A 44 -26.72 -6.10 -6.51
C ARG A 44 -25.97 -7.43 -6.59
N LEU A 45 -24.64 -7.40 -6.55
CA LEU A 45 -23.79 -8.59 -6.74
C LEU A 45 -23.26 -9.17 -5.43
N THR A 46 -23.06 -8.34 -4.40
CA THR A 46 -22.55 -8.77 -3.09
C THR A 46 -23.41 -8.27 -1.94
N THR A 47 -23.53 -9.08 -0.90
CA THR A 47 -24.03 -8.61 0.40
C THR A 47 -22.94 -7.82 1.13
N ARG A 48 -23.33 -7.02 2.13
CA ARG A 48 -22.42 -6.26 3.01
C ARG A 48 -21.45 -5.33 2.25
N LEU A 49 -21.85 -4.80 1.09
CA LEU A 49 -21.03 -3.85 0.31
C LEU A 49 -20.56 -2.65 1.16
N TRP A 50 -21.42 -2.18 2.07
CA TRP A 50 -21.13 -1.08 2.98
C TRP A 50 -19.94 -1.34 3.93
N LEU A 51 -19.55 -2.61 4.16
CA LEU A 51 -18.32 -2.97 4.87
C LEU A 51 -17.14 -3.17 3.92
N ARG A 52 -17.40 -3.74 2.74
CA ARG A 52 -16.37 -4.05 1.74
C ARG A 52 -15.73 -2.80 1.16
N VAL A 53 -16.54 -1.76 0.89
CA VAL A 53 -16.08 -0.48 0.35
C VAL A 53 -15.09 0.22 1.30
N PRO A 54 -15.41 0.47 2.59
CA PRO A 54 -14.46 1.13 3.49
C PRO A 54 -13.21 0.30 3.75
N VAL A 55 -13.29 -1.04 3.82
CA VAL A 55 -12.09 -1.88 3.96
C VAL A 55 -11.17 -1.78 2.74
N MET A 56 -11.73 -1.82 1.53
CA MET A 56 -10.94 -1.61 0.31
C MET A 56 -10.36 -0.19 0.26
N ALA A 57 -11.18 0.82 0.57
CA ALA A 57 -10.74 2.21 0.61
C ALA A 57 -9.61 2.44 1.62
N VAL A 58 -9.67 1.82 2.80
CA VAL A 58 -8.55 1.85 3.77
C VAL A 58 -7.30 1.21 3.17
N GLY A 59 -7.41 0.06 2.50
CA GLY A 59 -6.27 -0.57 1.83
C GLY A 59 -5.61 0.33 0.78
N VAL A 60 -6.43 0.95 -0.08
CA VAL A 60 -5.96 1.93 -1.09
C VAL A 60 -5.36 3.15 -0.43
N LEU A 61 -6.00 3.69 0.59
CA LEU A 61 -5.58 4.90 1.29
C LEU A 61 -4.24 4.68 2.03
N LEU A 62 -4.08 3.55 2.72
CA LEU A 62 -2.81 3.16 3.36
C LEU A 62 -1.66 3.14 2.35
N PHE A 63 -1.92 2.62 1.15
CA PHE A 63 -0.97 2.66 0.06
C PHE A 63 -0.70 4.09 -0.41
N GLU A 64 -1.73 4.87 -0.75
CA GLU A 64 -1.57 6.23 -1.28
C GLU A 64 -0.86 7.16 -0.30
N PHE A 65 -1.15 7.08 1.00
CA PHE A 65 -0.40 7.81 2.02
C PHE A 65 1.07 7.45 2.03
N PHE A 66 1.36 6.16 1.96
CA PHE A 66 2.71 5.67 2.08
C PHE A 66 3.55 5.98 0.84
N THR A 67 2.93 5.97 -0.34
CA THR A 67 3.58 6.21 -1.64
C THR A 67 3.41 7.65 -2.14
N ALA A 68 2.79 8.53 -1.35
CA ALA A 68 2.62 9.93 -1.69
C ALA A 68 3.92 10.62 -2.15
N PRO A 69 5.11 10.32 -1.60
CA PRO A 69 6.35 10.92 -2.11
C PRO A 69 6.79 10.49 -3.51
N MET A 70 6.21 9.44 -4.10
CA MET A 70 6.61 8.91 -5.41
C MET A 70 5.96 9.65 -6.58
N TRP A 71 4.85 10.35 -6.33
CA TRP A 71 4.12 11.06 -7.36
C TRP A 71 3.55 12.36 -6.82
N HIS A 72 3.35 13.32 -7.71
CA HIS A 72 2.60 14.52 -7.42
C HIS A 72 1.25 14.42 -8.09
N ASN A 73 0.19 14.54 -7.29
CA ASN A 73 -1.15 14.67 -7.82
C ASN A 73 -1.50 16.15 -7.86
N GLU A 74 -1.61 16.72 -9.04
CA GLU A 74 -1.78 18.15 -9.25
C GLU A 74 -3.17 18.47 -9.82
N ARG A 75 -3.59 19.73 -9.65
CA ARG A 75 -4.71 20.34 -10.34
C ARG A 75 -6.10 19.75 -10.07
N LEU A 76 -6.29 18.84 -9.11
CA LEU A 76 -7.61 18.26 -8.78
C LEU A 76 -8.55 19.19 -7.97
N GLY A 77 -8.26 20.49 -7.89
CA GLY A 77 -8.99 21.39 -6.99
C GLY A 77 -8.68 21.15 -5.52
N TRP A 78 -8.72 22.20 -4.70
CA TRP A 78 -8.39 22.10 -3.27
C TRP A 78 -9.27 21.12 -2.47
N TRP A 79 -10.48 20.80 -2.97
CA TRP A 79 -11.46 19.94 -2.31
C TRP A 79 -11.20 18.45 -2.54
N ALA A 80 -10.38 18.08 -3.53
CA ALA A 80 -10.12 16.68 -3.86
C ALA A 80 -9.04 16.03 -2.98
N TYR A 81 -8.30 16.80 -2.19
CA TYR A 81 -7.16 16.34 -1.40
C TYR A 81 -7.56 16.03 0.05
N ILE A 82 -7.11 14.88 0.57
CA ILE A 82 -7.22 14.51 1.98
C ILE A 82 -5.98 15.00 2.74
N TYR A 83 -4.80 14.73 2.20
CA TYR A 83 -3.52 15.02 2.83
C TYR A 83 -2.43 15.15 1.77
N LEU A 84 -1.79 16.31 1.68
CA LEU A 84 -0.79 16.62 0.65
C LEU A 84 -1.30 16.20 -0.74
N ASP A 85 -0.62 15.25 -1.38
CA ASP A 85 -0.91 14.75 -2.73
C ASP A 85 -1.93 13.59 -2.73
N VAL A 86 -2.43 13.14 -1.58
CA VAL A 86 -3.43 12.06 -1.49
C VAL A 86 -4.82 12.62 -1.81
N SER A 87 -5.46 12.11 -2.87
CA SER A 87 -6.77 12.57 -3.33
C SER A 87 -7.88 11.55 -3.05
N TRP A 88 -8.95 11.97 -2.37
CA TRP A 88 -10.10 11.08 -2.10
C TRP A 88 -10.84 10.66 -3.37
N ILE A 89 -10.80 11.48 -4.43
CA ILE A 89 -11.45 11.14 -5.72
C ILE A 89 -10.71 9.98 -6.37
N LEU A 90 -9.37 10.02 -6.38
CA LEU A 90 -8.55 8.92 -6.86
C LEU A 90 -8.71 7.70 -5.95
N THR A 91 -8.64 7.87 -4.63
CA THR A 91 -8.89 6.76 -3.67
C THR A 91 -10.22 6.06 -3.94
N LEU A 92 -11.30 6.84 -4.14
CA LEU A 92 -12.64 6.32 -4.42
C LEU A 92 -12.68 5.55 -5.74
N SER A 93 -12.05 6.10 -6.77
CA SER A 93 -12.02 5.51 -8.12
C SER A 93 -11.23 4.20 -8.15
N TRP A 94 -10.06 4.17 -7.51
CA TRP A 94 -9.28 2.94 -7.34
C TRP A 94 -10.02 1.90 -6.50
N THR A 95 -10.69 2.34 -5.42
CA THR A 95 -11.54 1.46 -4.60
C THR A 95 -12.63 0.80 -5.43
N ALA A 96 -13.36 1.58 -6.23
CA ALA A 96 -14.42 1.07 -7.09
C ALA A 96 -13.87 0.07 -8.12
N LEU A 97 -12.77 0.43 -8.80
CA LEU A 97 -12.13 -0.40 -9.81
C LEU A 97 -11.64 -1.75 -9.26
N ILE A 98 -10.85 -1.71 -8.18
CA ILE A 98 -10.25 -2.90 -7.59
C ILE A 98 -11.36 -3.80 -7.03
N LEU A 99 -12.32 -3.23 -6.30
CA LEU A 99 -13.42 -3.99 -5.73
C LEU A 99 -14.30 -4.63 -6.80
N MET A 100 -14.58 -3.90 -7.89
CA MET A 100 -15.33 -4.45 -9.03
C MET A 100 -14.60 -5.62 -9.67
N THR A 101 -13.30 -5.48 -9.90
CA THR A 101 -12.49 -6.54 -10.49
C THR A 101 -12.50 -7.79 -9.61
N VAL A 102 -12.25 -7.63 -8.31
CA VAL A 102 -12.23 -8.75 -7.36
C VAL A 102 -13.58 -9.47 -7.31
N ILE A 103 -14.69 -8.73 -7.14
CA ILE A 103 -16.03 -9.32 -7.03
C ILE A 103 -16.46 -10.00 -8.33
N LEU A 104 -16.19 -9.38 -9.49
CA LEU A 104 -16.53 -9.98 -10.79
C LEU A 104 -15.75 -11.26 -11.04
N VAL A 105 -14.43 -11.24 -10.80
CA VAL A 105 -13.59 -12.42 -11.02
C VAL A 105 -13.96 -13.54 -10.04
N ASP A 106 -14.24 -13.24 -8.76
CA ASP A 106 -14.76 -14.23 -7.80
C ASP A 106 -16.05 -14.88 -8.28
N ARG A 107 -16.96 -14.09 -8.86
CA ARG A 107 -18.27 -14.56 -9.32
C ARG A 107 -18.19 -15.33 -10.63
N LEU A 108 -17.28 -14.96 -11.53
CA LEU A 108 -17.11 -15.59 -12.84
C LEU A 108 -16.24 -16.85 -12.77
N LEU A 109 -15.26 -16.89 -11.87
CA LEU A 109 -14.28 -17.97 -11.74
C LEU A 109 -14.42 -18.73 -10.41
N THR A 110 -15.66 -19.04 -10.00
CA THR A 110 -15.95 -19.71 -8.72
C THR A 110 -15.23 -21.05 -8.53
N ASN A 111 -14.97 -21.77 -9.62
CA ASN A 111 -14.30 -23.07 -9.60
C ASN A 111 -12.77 -22.98 -9.58
N TYR A 112 -12.21 -21.78 -9.70
CA TYR A 112 -10.76 -21.59 -9.74
C TYR A 112 -10.22 -21.49 -8.30
N PRO A 113 -9.11 -22.16 -7.97
CA PRO A 113 -8.46 -22.01 -6.68
C PRO A 113 -8.05 -20.56 -6.44
N ALA A 114 -7.98 -20.14 -5.18
CA ALA A 114 -7.75 -18.74 -4.82
C ALA A 114 -6.51 -18.13 -5.50
N TRP A 115 -5.42 -18.89 -5.66
CA TRP A 115 -4.20 -18.39 -6.31
C TRP A 115 -4.39 -18.05 -7.79
N GLN A 116 -5.20 -18.82 -8.53
CA GLN A 116 -5.47 -18.54 -9.94
C GLN A 116 -6.35 -17.30 -10.07
N ARG A 117 -7.40 -17.20 -9.23
CA ARG A 117 -8.23 -15.99 -9.18
C ARG A 117 -7.38 -14.76 -8.84
N PHE A 118 -6.43 -14.90 -7.91
CA PHE A 118 -5.51 -13.83 -7.55
C PHE A 118 -4.70 -13.33 -8.75
N LEU A 119 -4.11 -14.24 -9.53
CA LEU A 119 -3.38 -13.88 -10.75
C LEU A 119 -4.31 -13.22 -11.79
N VAL A 120 -5.56 -13.65 -11.90
CA VAL A 120 -6.53 -13.01 -12.79
C VAL A 120 -6.87 -11.58 -12.32
N TYR A 121 -7.03 -11.34 -11.01
CA TYR A 121 -7.22 -9.97 -10.50
C TYR A 121 -6.04 -9.08 -10.92
N LEU A 122 -4.81 -9.56 -10.71
CA LEU A 122 -3.59 -8.82 -11.05
C LEU A 122 -3.50 -8.57 -12.56
N GLY A 123 -3.79 -9.57 -13.40
CA GLY A 123 -3.73 -9.42 -14.85
C GLY A 123 -4.74 -8.40 -15.39
N VAL A 124 -5.98 -8.44 -14.90
CA VAL A 124 -7.01 -7.45 -15.28
C VAL A 124 -6.64 -6.05 -14.80
N LEU A 125 -6.22 -5.92 -13.53
CA LEU A 125 -5.85 -4.62 -12.98
C LEU A 125 -4.60 -4.06 -13.61
N LEU A 126 -3.61 -4.88 -13.97
CA LEU A 126 -2.43 -4.42 -14.67
C LEU A 126 -2.81 -3.67 -15.96
N VAL A 127 -3.67 -4.27 -16.78
CA VAL A 127 -4.11 -3.64 -18.03
C VAL A 127 -4.91 -2.36 -17.76
N VAL A 128 -5.90 -2.43 -16.87
CA VAL A 128 -6.81 -1.29 -16.65
C VAL A 128 -6.11 -0.13 -15.93
N VAL A 129 -5.30 -0.41 -14.90
CA VAL A 129 -4.54 0.60 -14.16
C VAL A 129 -3.53 1.28 -15.07
N SER A 130 -2.81 0.55 -15.94
CA SER A 130 -1.88 1.17 -16.89
C SER A 130 -2.60 2.12 -17.86
N LEU A 131 -3.77 1.75 -18.37
CA LEU A 131 -4.56 2.63 -19.24
C LEU A 131 -5.06 3.87 -18.50
N LEU A 132 -5.53 3.73 -17.27
CA LEU A 132 -5.99 4.85 -16.45
C LEU A 132 -4.85 5.77 -16.04
N GLU A 133 -3.68 5.21 -15.73
CA GLU A 133 -2.48 5.99 -15.46
C GLU A 133 -2.11 6.86 -16.66
N MET A 134 -2.12 6.29 -17.88
CA MET A 134 -1.87 7.08 -19.09
C MET A 134 -2.85 8.25 -19.19
N ILE A 135 -4.13 8.05 -18.85
CA ILE A 135 -5.11 9.14 -18.87
C ILE A 135 -4.76 10.22 -17.85
N VAL A 136 -4.49 9.87 -16.58
CA VAL A 136 -4.22 10.88 -15.54
C VAL A 136 -2.89 11.60 -15.77
N VAL A 137 -1.86 10.93 -16.29
CA VAL A 137 -0.58 11.55 -16.64
C VAL A 137 -0.75 12.51 -17.84
N ASN A 138 -1.46 12.10 -18.89
CA ASN A 138 -1.68 12.98 -20.06
C ASN A 138 -2.61 14.15 -19.76
N LEU A 139 -3.51 14.03 -18.77
CA LEU A 139 -4.30 15.16 -18.27
C LEU A 139 -3.49 16.11 -17.36
N GLY A 140 -2.26 15.74 -17.00
CA GLY A 140 -1.43 16.50 -16.06
C GLY A 140 -1.99 16.47 -14.64
N ILE A 141 -2.77 15.44 -14.30
CA ILE A 141 -3.28 15.19 -12.96
C ILE A 141 -2.21 14.50 -12.10
N ARG A 142 -1.36 13.68 -12.72
CA ARG A 142 -0.29 12.95 -12.03
C ARG A 142 1.05 13.14 -12.74
N SER A 143 2.10 13.34 -11.95
CA SER A 143 3.50 13.34 -12.39
C SER A 143 4.35 12.48 -11.44
N TYR A 144 5.51 12.01 -11.90
CA TYR A 144 6.43 11.20 -11.10
C TYR A 144 7.49 12.08 -10.45
N ALA A 145 7.86 11.73 -9.21
CA ALA A 145 8.97 12.39 -8.52
C ALA A 145 10.31 12.15 -9.28
N PRO A 146 11.28 13.07 -9.18
CA PRO A 146 12.59 12.91 -9.83
C PRO A 146 13.27 11.59 -9.50
N GLU A 147 13.21 11.15 -8.24
CA GLU A 147 13.82 9.90 -7.78
C GLU A 147 13.17 8.67 -8.40
N VAL A 148 11.87 8.75 -8.72
CA VAL A 148 11.22 7.70 -9.51
C VAL A 148 11.78 7.73 -10.92
N LEU A 149 11.78 8.89 -11.57
CA LEU A 149 12.23 9.06 -12.95
C LEU A 149 13.67 8.60 -13.18
N ASP A 150 14.56 8.88 -12.24
CA ASP A 150 15.98 8.51 -12.29
C ASP A 150 16.21 7.00 -12.19
N ASN A 151 15.26 6.27 -11.59
CA ASN A 151 15.30 4.81 -11.45
C ASN A 151 14.55 4.06 -12.57
N LEU A 152 13.87 4.77 -13.48
CA LEU A 152 13.12 4.13 -14.57
C LEU A 152 14.03 3.57 -15.65
N THR A 153 13.56 2.51 -16.30
CA THR A 153 14.24 1.87 -17.43
C THR A 153 14.31 2.72 -18.71
N GLY A 154 13.64 3.88 -18.73
CA GLY A 154 13.62 4.82 -19.86
C GLY A 154 12.61 4.47 -20.97
N PHE A 155 11.82 3.40 -20.82
CA PHE A 155 10.81 3.01 -21.82
C PHE A 155 9.44 3.63 -21.51
N PHE A 156 9.10 4.72 -22.19
CA PHE A 156 7.83 5.44 -22.01
C PHE A 156 6.83 5.17 -23.14
N VAL A 157 5.58 4.95 -22.77
CA VAL A 157 4.43 4.90 -23.69
C VAL A 157 3.39 5.89 -23.18
N ALA A 158 3.03 6.87 -24.01
CA ALA A 158 2.10 7.95 -23.64
C ALA A 158 2.46 8.66 -22.31
N GLY A 159 3.76 8.92 -22.08
CA GLY A 159 4.26 9.58 -20.86
C GLY A 159 4.39 8.69 -19.63
N VAL A 160 3.99 7.41 -19.72
CA VAL A 160 4.05 6.45 -18.60
C VAL A 160 5.18 5.44 -18.84
N PRO A 161 6.02 5.14 -17.82
CA PRO A 161 7.06 4.13 -17.94
C PRO A 161 6.47 2.72 -17.88
N LEU A 162 6.08 2.20 -19.05
CA LEU A 162 5.25 1.00 -19.12
C LEU A 162 5.95 -0.22 -18.52
N LEU A 163 7.25 -0.40 -18.77
CA LEU A 163 8.01 -1.52 -18.19
C LEU A 163 8.05 -1.46 -16.67
N ASP A 164 8.17 -0.26 -16.11
CA ASP A 164 8.21 -0.07 -14.67
C ASP A 164 6.84 -0.31 -14.04
N MET A 165 5.77 0.09 -14.71
CA MET A 165 4.41 -0.26 -14.31
C MET A 165 4.16 -1.77 -14.27
N LEU A 166 4.78 -2.56 -15.16
CA LEU A 166 4.61 -4.02 -15.18
C LEU A 166 5.07 -4.69 -13.88
N TYR A 167 6.01 -4.10 -13.14
CA TYR A 167 6.42 -4.65 -11.85
C TYR A 167 5.79 -3.92 -10.67
N TYR A 168 5.59 -2.59 -10.71
CA TYR A 168 4.97 -1.87 -9.60
C TYR A 168 3.47 -2.14 -9.45
N THR A 169 2.71 -2.17 -10.55
CA THR A 169 1.25 -2.33 -10.47
C THR A 169 0.85 -3.67 -9.83
N PRO A 170 1.45 -4.83 -10.19
CA PRO A 170 1.10 -6.10 -9.54
C PRO A 170 1.52 -6.16 -8.07
N VAL A 171 2.65 -5.53 -7.70
CA VAL A 171 3.10 -5.42 -6.30
C VAL A 171 2.07 -4.65 -5.47
N PHE A 172 1.72 -3.44 -5.91
CA PHE A 172 0.76 -2.57 -5.26
C PHE A 172 -0.62 -3.24 -5.14
N THR A 173 -1.18 -3.63 -6.27
CA THR A 173 -2.53 -4.20 -6.30
C THR A 173 -2.57 -5.52 -5.55
N GLY A 174 -1.49 -6.32 -5.58
CA GLY A 174 -1.37 -7.53 -4.78
C GLY A 174 -1.47 -7.28 -3.27
N LEU A 175 -0.74 -6.29 -2.76
CA LEU A 175 -0.81 -5.92 -1.34
C LEU A 175 -2.20 -5.42 -0.93
N VAL A 176 -2.82 -4.54 -1.74
CA VAL A 176 -4.16 -4.00 -1.45
C VAL A 176 -5.26 -5.07 -1.57
N ILE A 177 -5.22 -5.92 -2.59
CA ILE A 177 -6.17 -7.02 -2.75
C ILE A 177 -6.04 -8.01 -1.60
N ALA A 178 -4.82 -8.37 -1.22
CA ALA A 178 -4.62 -9.30 -0.11
C ALA A 178 -5.07 -8.67 1.22
N PHE A 179 -4.87 -7.36 1.42
CA PHE A 179 -5.44 -6.63 2.55
C PHE A 179 -6.97 -6.75 2.58
N TYR A 180 -7.63 -6.43 1.47
CA TYR A 180 -9.08 -6.56 1.36
C TYR A 180 -9.56 -8.00 1.62
N LYS A 181 -8.93 -8.99 0.98
CA LYS A 181 -9.29 -10.40 1.10
C LYS A 181 -9.03 -10.97 2.50
N TYR A 182 -8.02 -10.49 3.21
CA TYR A 182 -7.81 -10.86 4.60
C TYR A 182 -8.98 -10.42 5.48
N TRP A 183 -9.44 -9.19 5.30
CA TRP A 183 -10.58 -8.65 6.04
C TRP A 183 -11.93 -9.20 5.56
N SER A 184 -12.03 -9.70 4.33
CA SER A 184 -13.26 -10.37 3.87
C SER A 184 -13.59 -11.61 4.70
N PHE A 185 -12.59 -12.32 5.23
CA PHE A 185 -12.83 -13.43 6.17
C PHE A 185 -13.61 -12.98 7.41
N ALA A 186 -13.31 -11.78 7.93
CA ALA A 186 -14.04 -11.21 9.05
C ALA A 186 -15.42 -10.64 8.64
N ILE A 187 -15.53 -10.08 7.44
CA ILE A 187 -16.80 -9.55 6.91
C ILE A 187 -17.79 -10.68 6.64
N ASP A 188 -17.33 -11.83 6.17
CA ASP A 188 -18.18 -12.95 5.78
C ASP A 188 -18.38 -13.98 6.90
N ASP A 189 -17.73 -13.77 8.06
CA ASP A 189 -17.75 -14.69 9.20
C ASP A 189 -17.33 -16.12 8.80
N GLU A 190 -16.30 -16.21 7.96
CA GLU A 190 -15.83 -17.49 7.46
C GLU A 190 -15.19 -18.30 8.61
N PRO A 191 -15.59 -19.57 8.82
CA PRO A 191 -15.01 -20.40 9.86
C PRO A 191 -13.59 -20.81 9.47
N LEU A 192 -12.61 -20.08 9.98
CA LEU A 192 -11.19 -20.37 9.74
C LEU A 192 -10.72 -21.49 10.67
N ILE A 193 -10.24 -22.60 10.09
CA ILE A 193 -9.68 -23.71 10.88
C ILE A 193 -8.23 -23.37 11.23
N PRO A 194 -7.88 -23.19 12.50
CA PRO A 194 -6.49 -22.98 12.89
C PRO A 194 -5.68 -24.26 12.64
N SER A 195 -4.70 -24.18 11.74
CA SER A 195 -3.78 -25.30 11.48
C SER A 195 -2.75 -25.40 12.61
N LYS A 196 -2.81 -26.49 13.39
CA LYS A 196 -1.83 -26.77 14.46
C LYS A 196 -0.44 -27.14 13.94
N GLN A 197 -0.33 -27.59 12.69
CA GLN A 197 0.93 -28.02 12.06
C GLN A 197 1.23 -27.18 10.82
N ARG A 198 1.49 -25.89 11.05
CA ARG A 198 1.87 -25.00 9.96
C ARG A 198 3.31 -25.28 9.52
N ASN A 199 3.52 -25.44 8.21
CA ASN A 199 4.85 -25.57 7.67
C ASN A 199 5.59 -24.22 7.78
N TRP A 200 6.53 -24.14 8.72
CA TRP A 200 7.28 -22.91 9.02
C TRP A 200 8.05 -22.38 7.81
N TRP A 201 8.59 -23.24 6.94
CA TRP A 201 9.30 -22.82 5.73
C TRP A 201 8.37 -22.09 4.75
N ARG A 202 7.14 -22.56 4.61
CA ARG A 202 6.13 -21.91 3.75
C ARG A 202 5.78 -20.53 4.29
N SER A 203 5.56 -20.41 5.60
CA SER A 203 5.30 -19.12 6.25
C SER A 203 6.46 -18.15 6.10
N LEU A 204 7.69 -18.64 6.26
CA LEU A 204 8.89 -17.83 6.06
C LEU A 204 9.01 -17.35 4.60
N PHE A 205 8.70 -18.20 3.63
CA PHE A 205 8.70 -17.83 2.21
C PHE A 205 7.62 -16.79 1.87
N ILE A 206 6.41 -16.91 2.43
CA ILE A 206 5.34 -15.91 2.25
C ILE A 206 5.75 -14.58 2.88
N ALA A 207 6.33 -14.61 4.08
CA ALA A 207 6.87 -13.41 4.72
C ALA A 207 7.98 -12.76 3.90
N PHE A 208 8.90 -13.57 3.37
CA PHE A 208 9.93 -13.11 2.43
C PHE A 208 9.32 -12.46 1.20
N ALA A 209 8.35 -13.10 0.54
CA ALA A 209 7.68 -12.54 -0.62
C ALA A 209 7.01 -11.21 -0.28
N ALA A 210 6.28 -11.12 0.84
CA ALA A 210 5.59 -9.89 1.25
C ALA A 210 6.58 -8.74 1.53
N VAL A 211 7.67 -9.00 2.25
CA VAL A 211 8.73 -8.03 2.53
C VAL A 211 9.46 -7.63 1.26
N PHE A 212 9.77 -8.58 0.38
CA PHE A 212 10.43 -8.30 -0.89
C PHE A 212 9.57 -7.42 -1.79
N LEU A 213 8.28 -7.73 -1.94
CA LEU A 213 7.32 -6.90 -2.67
C LEU A 213 7.26 -5.48 -2.09
N PHE A 214 7.29 -5.36 -0.76
CA PHE A 214 7.37 -4.06 -0.10
C PHE A 214 8.67 -3.31 -0.41
N GLU A 215 9.84 -3.95 -0.29
CA GLU A 215 11.13 -3.32 -0.62
C GLU A 215 11.19 -2.87 -2.09
N VAL A 216 10.64 -3.66 -3.01
CA VAL A 216 10.48 -3.25 -4.42
C VAL A 216 9.62 -2.00 -4.54
N MET A 217 8.50 -1.93 -3.80
CA MET A 217 7.59 -0.78 -3.83
C MET A 217 8.23 0.51 -3.33
N ILE A 218 9.12 0.45 -2.33
CA ILE A 218 9.74 1.64 -1.71
C ILE A 218 11.08 2.03 -2.29
N GLN A 219 11.60 1.22 -3.20
CA GLN A 219 12.92 1.39 -3.80
C GLN A 219 13.16 2.83 -4.29
N PRO A 220 12.20 3.53 -4.93
CA PRO A 220 12.43 4.91 -5.37
C PRO A 220 12.42 5.96 -4.25
N MET A 221 11.89 5.63 -3.06
CA MET A 221 11.74 6.57 -1.96
C MET A 221 12.90 6.52 -0.97
N VAL A 222 13.59 5.38 -0.91
CA VAL A 222 14.56 5.08 0.12
C VAL A 222 15.72 4.32 -0.49
N GLU A 223 16.91 4.88 -0.34
CA GLU A 223 18.16 4.24 -0.74
C GLU A 223 18.79 3.52 0.45
N ASN A 224 19.09 2.23 0.27
CA ASN A 224 19.89 1.48 1.22
C ASN A 224 21.37 1.57 0.83
N VAL A 225 22.17 2.25 1.64
CA VAL A 225 23.59 2.52 1.34
C VAL A 225 24.51 1.95 2.43
N ASN A 226 25.81 1.92 2.17
CA ASN A 226 26.85 1.48 3.12
C ASN A 226 26.80 0.00 3.57
N PHE A 227 25.97 -0.85 2.98
CA PHE A 227 26.03 -2.29 3.22
C PHE A 227 27.16 -2.97 2.40
N PRO A 228 27.58 -4.19 2.77
CA PRO A 228 28.53 -4.95 1.97
C PRO A 228 28.03 -5.16 0.54
N ARG A 229 28.87 -4.92 -0.47
CA ARG A 229 28.45 -4.98 -1.91
C ARG A 229 27.75 -6.28 -2.32
N TRP A 230 28.13 -7.41 -1.73
CA TRP A 230 27.54 -8.73 -2.02
C TRP A 230 26.08 -8.85 -1.56
N SER A 231 25.63 -7.99 -0.65
CA SER A 231 24.29 -8.05 -0.06
C SER A 231 23.22 -7.36 -0.91
N TYR A 232 23.61 -6.60 -1.93
CA TYR A 232 22.71 -5.99 -2.91
C TYR A 232 22.44 -6.93 -4.07
N PHE A 233 21.18 -7.05 -4.49
CA PHE A 233 20.81 -7.95 -5.60
C PHE A 233 19.78 -7.40 -6.58
N PHE A 234 19.02 -6.36 -6.21
CA PHE A 234 18.08 -5.68 -7.11
C PHE A 234 18.08 -4.19 -6.78
N PHE A 235 18.69 -3.37 -7.63
CA PHE A 235 19.02 -1.98 -7.31
C PHE A 235 19.76 -1.88 -5.97
N ASP A 236 19.21 -1.15 -5.00
CA ASP A 236 19.71 -0.99 -3.64
C ASP A 236 19.02 -1.93 -2.64
N ILE A 237 18.14 -2.85 -3.08
CA ILE A 237 17.50 -3.82 -2.19
C ILE A 237 18.55 -4.77 -1.60
N ASN A 238 18.53 -4.87 -0.28
CA ASN A 238 19.55 -5.55 0.50
C ASN A 238 19.04 -6.85 1.17
N VAL A 239 19.74 -7.97 0.96
CA VAL A 239 19.36 -9.28 1.52
C VAL A 239 19.46 -9.33 3.04
N ILE A 240 20.40 -8.62 3.67
CA ILE A 240 20.55 -8.56 5.12
C ILE A 240 19.33 -7.86 5.71
N LEU A 241 18.93 -6.75 5.09
CA LEU A 241 17.78 -5.97 5.51
C LEU A 241 16.47 -6.75 5.33
N ILE A 242 16.27 -7.39 4.18
CA ILE A 242 15.13 -8.30 3.97
C ILE A 242 15.10 -9.39 5.03
N ALA A 243 16.24 -10.05 5.31
CA ALA A 243 16.28 -11.10 6.32
C ALA A 243 15.90 -10.58 7.71
N ALA A 244 16.35 -9.37 8.08
CA ALA A 244 15.98 -8.72 9.34
C ALA A 244 14.47 -8.41 9.40
N TRP A 245 13.91 -7.81 8.35
CA TRP A 245 12.47 -7.53 8.26
C TRP A 245 11.62 -8.80 8.29
N VAL A 246 12.00 -9.83 7.54
CA VAL A 246 11.30 -11.12 7.51
C VAL A 246 11.33 -11.77 8.88
N LEU A 247 12.46 -11.72 9.58
CA LEU A 247 12.57 -12.24 10.93
C LEU A 247 11.64 -11.48 11.88
N MET A 248 11.65 -10.15 11.87
CA MET A 248 10.81 -9.38 12.80
C MET A 248 9.32 -9.49 12.46
N ILE A 249 8.92 -9.25 11.20
CA ILE A 249 7.52 -9.26 10.78
C ILE A 249 6.97 -10.69 10.78
N GLY A 250 7.72 -11.62 10.18
CA GLY A 250 7.31 -13.02 10.07
C GLY A 250 7.22 -13.70 11.43
N VAL A 251 8.22 -13.54 12.31
CA VAL A 251 8.16 -14.11 13.67
C VAL A 251 7.06 -13.46 14.47
N SER A 252 6.87 -12.13 14.41
CA SER A 252 5.78 -11.46 15.12
C SER A 252 4.43 -12.00 14.70
N ALA A 253 4.18 -12.10 13.39
CA ALA A 253 2.91 -12.57 12.86
C ALA A 253 2.65 -14.05 13.21
N ILE A 254 3.66 -14.92 13.12
CA ILE A 254 3.54 -16.35 13.49
C ILE A 254 3.36 -16.52 15.01
N ALA A 255 4.13 -15.81 15.82
CA ALA A 255 4.07 -15.91 17.28
C ALA A 255 2.68 -15.51 17.79
N ILE A 256 2.11 -14.45 17.22
CA ILE A 256 0.81 -13.93 17.67
C ILE A 256 -0.32 -14.87 17.28
N GLU A 257 -0.28 -15.46 16.09
CA GLU A 257 -1.28 -16.46 15.72
C GLU A 257 -1.24 -17.68 16.63
N ARG A 258 -0.04 -18.12 17.03
CA ARG A 258 0.11 -19.27 17.91
C ARG A 258 -0.31 -18.98 19.35
N LEU A 259 0.08 -17.82 19.89
CA LEU A 259 -0.19 -17.45 21.30
C LEU A 259 -1.62 -16.94 21.50
N PHE A 260 -2.15 -16.20 20.54
CA PHE A 260 -3.45 -15.51 20.65
C PHE A 260 -4.50 -16.11 19.70
N MET A 261 -4.40 -17.40 19.37
CA MET A 261 -5.34 -18.11 18.47
C MET A 261 -6.82 -17.95 18.88
N HIS A 262 -7.08 -17.81 20.18
CA HIS A 262 -8.40 -17.65 20.77
C HIS A 262 -8.98 -16.23 20.63
N TRP A 263 -8.18 -15.25 20.21
CA TRP A 263 -8.62 -13.87 20.05
C TRP A 263 -9.26 -13.62 18.68
N PRO A 264 -10.26 -12.71 18.60
CA PRO A 264 -10.81 -12.25 17.34
C PRO A 264 -9.72 -11.76 16.37
N LEU A 265 -9.99 -11.89 15.06
CA LEU A 265 -9.07 -11.55 13.98
C LEU A 265 -8.53 -10.11 14.10
N LEU A 266 -9.39 -9.15 14.45
CA LEU A 266 -9.01 -7.75 14.65
C LEU A 266 -7.91 -7.59 15.72
N TYR A 267 -8.08 -8.18 16.90
CA TYR A 267 -7.10 -8.05 17.97
C TYR A 267 -5.77 -8.72 17.61
N ARG A 268 -5.82 -9.92 17.01
CA ARG A 268 -4.59 -10.58 16.51
C ARG A 268 -3.84 -9.69 15.52
N PHE A 269 -4.56 -9.05 14.60
CA PHE A 269 -3.97 -8.12 13.64
C PHE A 269 -3.35 -6.88 14.32
N LEU A 270 -4.08 -6.24 15.23
CA LEU A 270 -3.58 -5.05 15.95
C LEU A 270 -2.37 -5.37 16.83
N PHE A 271 -2.35 -6.54 17.48
CA PHE A 271 -1.18 -6.99 18.23
C PHE A 271 0.01 -7.27 17.30
N ALA A 272 -0.22 -7.87 16.13
CA ALA A 272 0.83 -8.08 15.14
C ALA A 272 1.41 -6.77 14.64
N LEU A 273 0.54 -5.81 14.38
CA LEU A 273 0.93 -4.48 13.99
C LEU A 273 1.74 -3.76 15.09
N GLY A 274 1.29 -3.84 16.33
CA GLY A 274 1.95 -3.21 17.48
C GLY A 274 3.32 -3.82 17.78
N ILE A 275 3.41 -5.16 17.84
CA ILE A 275 4.67 -5.86 18.09
C ILE A 275 5.65 -5.62 16.95
N ALA A 276 5.25 -5.84 15.69
CA ALA A 276 6.11 -5.56 14.55
C ALA A 276 6.53 -4.09 14.52
N GLY A 277 5.60 -3.14 14.67
CA GLY A 277 5.91 -1.71 14.70
C GLY A 277 6.91 -1.32 15.79
N SER A 278 6.76 -1.87 17.00
CA SER A 278 7.68 -1.63 18.12
C SER A 278 9.09 -2.19 17.91
N LEU A 279 9.24 -3.22 17.08
CA LEU A 279 10.54 -3.79 16.70
C LEU A 279 11.15 -3.04 15.51
N LEU A 280 10.32 -2.71 14.51
CA LEU A 280 10.77 -2.07 13.28
C LEU A 280 11.18 -0.62 13.50
N LEU A 281 10.41 0.17 14.26
CA LEU A 281 10.69 1.58 14.49
C LEU A 281 12.10 1.85 15.06
N PRO A 282 12.58 1.16 16.12
CA PRO A 282 13.94 1.37 16.60
C PRO A 282 15.01 0.85 15.62
N LEU A 283 14.74 -0.20 14.84
CA LEU A 283 15.68 -0.64 13.81
C LEU A 283 15.80 0.41 12.69
N GLU A 284 14.66 0.92 12.21
CA GLU A 284 14.61 1.98 11.20
C GLU A 284 15.34 3.23 11.71
N ALA A 285 15.10 3.61 12.96
CA ALA A 285 15.82 4.71 13.61
C ALA A 285 17.34 4.50 13.60
N TRP A 286 17.79 3.29 13.91
CA TRP A 286 19.19 2.94 13.90
C TRP A 286 19.78 2.98 12.48
N LEU A 287 19.06 2.49 11.48
CA LEU A 287 19.50 2.50 10.08
C LEU A 287 19.63 3.93 9.54
N ILE A 288 18.65 4.80 9.81
CA ILE A 288 18.69 6.22 9.42
C ILE A 288 19.87 6.92 10.08
N ARG A 289 20.05 6.75 11.39
CA ARG A 289 21.11 7.44 12.16
C ARG A 289 22.52 7.07 11.71
N ASN A 290 22.72 5.80 11.31
CA ASN A 290 24.01 5.33 10.83
C ASN A 290 24.20 5.53 9.32
N GLY A 291 23.22 6.15 8.64
CA GLY A 291 23.28 6.38 7.20
C GLY A 291 23.26 5.09 6.38
N TYR A 292 22.61 4.03 6.87
CA TYR A 292 22.35 2.82 6.09
C TYR A 292 21.07 2.94 5.26
N ARG A 293 20.17 3.84 5.66
CA ARG A 293 18.87 4.05 5.01
C ARG A 293 18.62 5.54 4.86
N VAL A 294 18.57 6.01 3.62
CA VAL A 294 18.52 7.44 3.27
C VAL A 294 17.24 7.68 2.47
N TYR A 295 16.40 8.59 2.95
CA TYR A 295 15.17 8.96 2.25
C TYR A 295 15.45 9.99 1.15
N GLY A 296 14.76 9.87 0.02
CA GLY A 296 14.86 10.81 -1.10
C GLY A 296 14.45 12.24 -0.75
N ALA A 297 14.82 13.18 -1.61
CA ALA A 297 14.52 14.61 -1.42
C ALA A 297 13.01 14.86 -1.42
N SER A 298 12.26 14.23 -2.31
CA SER A 298 10.80 14.33 -2.39
C SER A 298 10.10 13.81 -1.13
N ALA A 299 10.62 12.73 -0.52
CA ALA A 299 10.11 12.21 0.74
C ALA A 299 10.40 13.14 1.91
N THR A 300 11.65 13.60 2.03
CA THR A 300 12.08 14.46 3.13
C THR A 300 11.51 15.88 3.05
N HIS A 301 11.24 16.40 1.85
CA HIS A 301 10.57 17.68 1.64
C HIS A 301 9.17 17.72 2.26
N ASN A 302 8.48 16.57 2.30
CA ASN A 302 7.14 16.45 2.87
C ASN A 302 7.13 16.25 4.38
N PHE A 303 8.29 16.18 5.04
CA PHE A 303 8.36 16.06 6.49
C PHE A 303 8.03 17.38 7.17
N THR A 304 7.22 17.32 8.23
CA THR A 304 6.83 18.48 9.05
C THR A 304 7.99 19.06 9.87
N GLY A 305 9.13 18.37 9.91
CA GLY A 305 10.30 18.71 10.73
C GLY A 305 10.18 18.25 12.19
N PHE A 306 9.06 17.64 12.58
CA PHE A 306 8.93 17.04 13.91
C PHE A 306 9.56 15.63 13.96
N THR A 307 10.25 15.34 15.06
CA THR A 307 10.89 14.04 15.29
C THR A 307 10.44 13.42 16.61
N ILE A 308 10.40 12.09 16.69
CA ILE A 308 10.21 11.36 17.95
C ILE A 308 11.39 11.67 18.89
N PRO A 309 11.17 12.25 20.09
CA PRO A 309 12.25 12.74 20.95
C PRO A 309 13.32 11.70 21.31
N THR A 310 12.92 10.43 21.51
CA THR A 310 13.84 9.36 21.93
C THR A 310 14.62 8.71 20.79
N LEU A 311 14.06 8.70 19.59
CA LEU A 311 14.63 8.01 18.43
C LEU A 311 15.26 8.95 17.40
N SER A 312 14.88 10.24 17.44
CA SER A 312 15.24 11.25 16.43
C SER A 312 14.81 10.86 15.01
N VAL A 313 13.69 10.15 14.89
CA VAL A 313 13.09 9.75 13.62
C VAL A 313 11.95 10.70 13.27
N PRO A 314 11.81 11.15 12.01
CA PRO A 314 10.66 11.95 11.56
C PRO A 314 9.32 11.30 11.91
N ILE A 315 8.33 12.08 12.32
CA ILE A 315 7.02 11.54 12.70
C ILE A 315 6.36 10.82 11.52
N GLU A 316 6.56 11.32 10.29
CA GLU A 316 6.05 10.72 9.05
C GLU A 316 6.55 9.30 8.86
N VAL A 317 7.84 9.06 9.11
CA VAL A 317 8.42 7.70 9.07
C VAL A 317 7.76 6.81 10.12
N ALA A 318 7.59 7.31 11.35
CA ALA A 318 6.97 6.52 12.40
C ALA A 318 5.48 6.21 12.15
N LEU A 319 4.76 7.09 11.46
CA LEU A 319 3.37 6.87 11.02
C LEU A 319 3.29 5.99 9.77
N ALA A 320 4.28 6.04 8.90
CA ALA A 320 4.37 5.19 7.71
C ALA A 320 4.54 3.70 8.07
N ILE A 321 5.31 3.41 9.13
CA ILE A 321 5.57 2.05 9.62
C ILE A 321 4.30 1.21 9.81
N PRO A 322 3.33 1.62 10.63
CA PRO A 322 2.10 0.85 10.78
C PRO A 322 1.27 0.80 9.49
N CYS A 323 1.33 1.80 8.61
CA CYS A 323 0.57 1.79 7.36
C CYS A 323 1.04 0.67 6.42
N TYR A 324 2.34 0.57 6.16
CA TYR A 324 2.83 -0.50 5.29
C TYR A 324 2.82 -1.86 5.98
N LEU A 325 3.09 -1.92 7.29
CA LEU A 325 3.01 -3.18 8.05
C LEU A 325 1.60 -3.76 8.00
N ALA A 326 0.57 -2.93 8.01
CA ALA A 326 -0.81 -3.39 7.86
C ALA A 326 -1.03 -4.13 6.53
N LEU A 327 -0.48 -3.62 5.42
CA LEU A 327 -0.54 -4.28 4.11
C LEU A 327 0.28 -5.58 4.09
N ILE A 328 1.52 -5.55 4.58
CA ILE A 328 2.41 -6.74 4.62
C ILE A 328 1.80 -7.84 5.49
N ILE A 329 1.38 -7.52 6.71
CA ILE A 329 0.80 -8.48 7.65
C ILE A 329 -0.46 -9.09 7.06
N ALA A 330 -1.35 -8.27 6.48
CA ALA A 330 -2.57 -8.78 5.86
C ALA A 330 -2.26 -9.67 4.66
N PHE A 331 -1.26 -9.32 3.83
CA PHE A 331 -0.79 -10.17 2.74
C PHE A 331 -0.31 -11.53 3.23
N ILE A 332 0.56 -11.55 4.24
CA ILE A 332 1.07 -12.79 4.83
C ILE A 332 -0.07 -13.64 5.37
N ARG A 333 -0.95 -13.04 6.18
CA ARG A 333 -2.06 -13.76 6.82
C ARG A 333 -3.08 -14.26 5.81
N TYR A 334 -3.38 -13.49 4.76
CA TYR A 334 -4.27 -13.91 3.69
C TYR A 334 -3.78 -15.21 3.04
N TRP A 335 -2.54 -15.21 2.52
CA TRP A 335 -2.00 -16.36 1.81
C TRP A 335 -1.82 -17.58 2.69
N GLU A 336 -1.37 -17.37 3.92
CA GLU A 336 -1.27 -18.46 4.87
C GLU A 336 -2.64 -19.08 5.20
N THR A 337 -3.68 -18.26 5.39
CA THR A 337 -5.05 -18.73 5.65
C THR A 337 -5.59 -19.52 4.46
N VAL A 338 -5.43 -19.00 3.25
CA VAL A 338 -5.83 -19.67 2.00
C VAL A 338 -5.14 -21.02 1.85
N LEU A 339 -3.82 -21.08 2.07
CA LEU A 339 -3.03 -22.30 1.89
C LEU A 339 -3.24 -23.33 3.02
N ASP A 340 -3.59 -22.88 4.23
CA ASP A 340 -3.96 -23.76 5.34
C ASP A 340 -5.36 -24.37 5.16
N ASN A 341 -6.32 -23.59 4.66
CA ASN A 341 -7.71 -24.02 4.49
C ASN A 341 -8.01 -24.60 3.10
N ARG A 342 -7.05 -24.58 2.17
CA ARG A 342 -7.16 -25.08 0.79
C ARG A 342 -8.32 -24.41 0.01
N LEU A 343 -8.41 -23.09 0.11
CA LEU A 343 -9.46 -22.24 -0.50
C LEU A 343 -9.22 -21.87 -1.97
#